data_AF-A0A964D3S5-F1
#
_entry.id   AF-A0A964D3S5-F1
#
_cell.length_a   1.000
_cell.length_b   1.000
_cell.length_c   1.000
_cell.angle_alpha   90.00
_cell.angle_beta   90.00
_cell.angle_gamma   90.00
#
_symmetry.space_group_name_H-M   'P 1'
#
loop_
_entity.id
_entity.type
_entity.pdbx_description
1 polymer ?
#
loop_
_entity_poly.entity_id
_entity_poly.type
_entity_poly.pdbx_seq_one_letter_code
_entity_poly.pdbx_strand_id
1 'polypeptide(L)' 'MVKAILPIGKFAGTHVGRLAVRESGVFDLRTAWGKISPVRHKYCKTVHRNDGYMYGFSTLVR' A
#
# COMPACT_ATOMS: atom_id res chain seq x y z
N MET A 1 -6.05 -4.64 2.76
CA MET A 1 -4.76 -4.53 2.02
C MET A 1 -4.76 -3.28 1.16
N VAL A 2 -3.63 -2.59 1.02
CA VAL A 2 -3.50 -1.33 0.28
C VAL A 2 -2.35 -1.45 -0.72
N LYS A 3 -2.54 -0.85 -1.91
CA LYS A 3 -1.50 -0.65 -2.92
C LYS A 3 -1.07 0.81 -2.90
N ALA A 4 0.20 1.07 -2.64
CA ALA A 4 0.79 2.39 -2.77
C ALA A 4 1.61 2.47 -4.08
N ILE A 5 1.37 3.49 -4.90
CA ILE A 5 2.18 3.76 -6.09
C ILE A 5 2.92 5.07 -5.83
N LEU A 6 4.23 4.97 -5.59
CA LEU A 6 5.10 6.10 -5.29
C LEU A 6 5.87 6.46 -6.57
N PRO A 7 5.60 7.62 -7.20
CA PRO A 7 6.22 7.97 -8.49
C PRO A 7 7.67 8.43 -8.36
N ILE A 8 8.07 8.98 -7.20
CA ILE A 8 9.39 9.58 -6.95
C ILE A 8 9.87 9.32 -5.53
N GLY A 9 11.19 9.38 -5.32
CA GLY A 9 11.84 9.33 -3.99
C GLY A 9 12.44 7.97 -3.62
N LYS A 10 12.87 7.85 -2.36
CA LYS A 10 13.60 6.67 -1.82
C LYS A 10 12.85 5.34 -1.96
N PHE A 11 11.51 5.39 -1.92
CA PHE A 11 10.65 4.23 -2.00
C PHE A 11 9.83 4.20 -3.30
N ALA A 12 10.36 4.79 -4.38
CA ALA A 12 9.69 4.79 -5.67
C ALA A 12 9.36 3.35 -6.13
N GLY A 13 8.20 3.18 -6.76
CA GLY A 13 7.67 1.89 -7.19
C GLY A 13 6.28 1.59 -6.66
N THR A 14 5.82 0.37 -6.95
CA THR A 14 4.51 -0.14 -6.51
C THR A 14 4.69 -1.07 -5.34
N HIS A 15 3.98 -0.80 -4.25
CA HIS A 15 4.08 -1.52 -2.99
C HIS A 15 2.72 -1.97 -2.53
N VAL A 16 2.59 -3.24 -2.15
CA VAL A 16 1.32 -3.80 -1.65
C VAL A 16 1.54 -4.33 -0.24
N GLY A 17 0.63 -4.00 0.67
CA GLY A 17 0.80 -4.39 2.05
C GLY A 17 -0.30 -3.97 3.00
N ARG A 18 0.01 -4.05 4.30
CA ARG A 18 -0.83 -3.53 5.38
C ARG A 18 -0.47 -2.07 5.66
N LEU A 19 -1.50 -1.24 5.84
CA LEU A 19 -1.34 0.19 6.08
C LEU A 19 -1.67 0.49 7.55
N ALA A 20 -0.79 1.22 8.23
CA ALA A 20 -1.07 1.82 9.53
C ALA A 20 -1.19 3.33 9.37
N VAL A 21 -2.24 3.92 9.95
CA VAL A 21 -2.52 5.36 9.88
C VAL A 21 -2.21 5.98 11.23
N ARG A 22 -1.47 7.09 11.25
CA ARG A 22 -1.20 7.88 12.45
C ARG A 22 -2.11 9.10 12.49
N GLU A 23 -2.34 9.64 13.68
CA GLU A 23 -3.13 10.87 13.88
C GLU A 23 -2.59 12.05 13.07
N SER A 24 -1.28 12.11 12.87
CA SER A 24 -0.61 13.12 12.01
C SER A 24 -0.97 13.04 10.52
N GLY A 25 -1.77 12.06 10.10
CA GLY A 25 -2.13 11.84 8.69
C GLY A 25 -1.01 11.22 7.85
N VAL A 26 0.10 10.83 8.49
CA VAL A 26 1.21 10.08 7.87
C VAL A 26 0.92 8.59 7.96
N PHE A 27 1.07 7.89 6.84
CA PHE A 27 0.80 6.46 6.78
C PHE A 27 2.09 5.66 6.71
N ASP A 28 2.08 4.51 7.39
CA ASP A 28 3.15 3.52 7.34
C ASP A 28 2.66 2.29 6.58
N LEU A 29 3.38 1.92 5.51
CA LEU A 29 3.08 0.72 4.75
C LEU A 29 4.04 -0.40 5.15
N ARG A 30 3.49 -1.52 5.62
CA ARG A 30 4.24 -2.76 5.89
C ARG A 30 4.11 -3.67 4.68
N THR A 31 5.20 -3.81 3.93
CA THR A 31 5.35 -4.75 2.82
C THR A 31 6.10 -6.00 3.27
N ALA A 32 6.18 -7.02 2.43
CA ALA A 32 7.00 -8.21 2.70
C ALA A 32 8.49 -7.87 2.81
N TRP A 33 8.95 -6.85 2.07
CA TRP A 33 10.36 -6.44 2.02
C TRP A 33 10.75 -5.47 3.15
N GLY A 34 9.77 -4.86 3.82
CA GLY A 34 10.06 -3.98 4.94
C GLY A 34 8.98 -2.94 5.22
N LYS A 35 9.36 -1.91 5.98
CA LYS A 35 8.49 -0.78 6.31
C LYS A 35 8.80 0.40 5.40
N ILE A 36 7.76 0.93 4.77
CA ILE A 36 7.81 2.12 3.92
C ILE A 36 7.07 3.25 4.62
N SER A 37 7.79 4.31 4.95
CA SER A 37 7.29 5.49 5.66
C SER A 37 8.22 6.68 5.38
N PRO A 38 7.72 7.92 5.27
CA PRO A 38 6.31 8.33 5.34
C PRO A 38 5.58 8.17 4.00
N VAL A 39 4.33 7.68 4.03
CA VAL A 39 3.45 7.59 2.85
C VAL A 39 2.26 8.52 3.01
N ARG A 40 1.92 9.27 1.95
CA ARG A 40 0.73 10.14 1.92
C ARG A 40 -0.47 9.39 1.36
N HIS A 41 -1.66 9.68 1.88
CA HIS A 41 -2.91 9.03 1.43
C HIS A 41 -3.11 9.08 -0.09
N LYS A 42 -2.69 10.16 -0.76
CA LYS A 42 -2.91 10.38 -2.20
C LYS A 42 -2.26 9.31 -3.08
N TYR A 43 -1.24 8.63 -2.56
CA TYR A 43 -0.53 7.56 -3.26
C TYR A 43 -1.06 6.16 -2.92
N CYS A 44 -1.96 6.06 -1.92
CA CYS A 44 -2.52 4.81 -1.45
C CYS A 44 -3.88 4.54 -2.10
N LYS A 45 -4.05 3.33 -2.61
CA LYS A 45 -5.32 2.82 -3.13
C LYS A 45 -5.71 1.55 -2.38
N THR A 46 -6.89 1.54 -1.78
CA THR A 46 -7.43 0.35 -1.10
C THR A 46 -7.66 -0.76 -2.10
N VAL A 47 -7.09 -1.94 -1.85
CA VAL A 47 -7.28 -3.12 -2.71
C VAL A 47 -8.23 -4.12 -2.08
N HIS A 48 -8.17 -4.24 -0.75
CA HIS A 48 -8.93 -5.24 -0.02
C HIS A 48 -9.46 -4.62 1.26
N ARG A 49 -10.77 -4.67 1.45
CA ARG A 49 -11.46 -4.30 2.69
C ARG A 49 -11.51 -5.48 3.66
N ASN A 50 -11.73 -5.22 4.94
CA ASN A 50 -11.93 -6.28 5.94
C ASN A 50 -13.38 -6.79 5.91
N ASP A 51 -13.89 -7.09 4.71
CA ASP A 51 -15.27 -7.49 4.44
C ASP A 51 -15.45 -9.02 4.34
N GLY A 52 -14.40 -9.79 4.63
CA GLY A 52 -14.43 -11.25 4.65
C GLY A 52 -14.17 -11.91 3.28
N TYR A 53 -14.05 -11.15 2.20
CA TYR A 53 -13.81 -11.70 0.86
C TYR A 53 -12.34 -11.60 0.49
N MET A 54 -11.68 -12.67 0.06
CA MET A 54 -10.31 -12.55 -0.48
C MET A 54 -10.35 -11.96 -1.89
N TYR A 55 -9.83 -10.74 -2.06
CA TYR A 55 -9.68 -10.14 -3.38
C TYR A 55 -8.41 -10.72 -4.01
N GLY A 56 -8.58 -11.57 -5.03
CA GLY A 56 -7.48 -12.11 -5.80
C GLY A 56 -6.83 -11.03 -6.65
N PHE A 57 -5.51 -10.84 -6.52
CA PHE A 57 -4.76 -10.04 -7.48
C PHE A 57 -4.65 -10.84 -8.78
N SER A 58 -5.48 -10.52 -9.77
CA SER A 58 -5.27 -11.03 -11.12
C SER A 58 -4.04 -10.35 -11.71
N THR A 59 -2.90 -11.03 -11.63
CA THR A 59 -1.74 -10.69 -12.45
C THR A 59 -2.03 -11.25 -13.84
N LEU A 60 -2.54 -10.42 -14.74
CA LEU A 60 -2.51 -10.70 -16.18
C LEU A 60 -1.03 -10.75 -16.59
N VAL A 61 -0.45 -11.95 -16.59
CA VAL A 61 0.82 -12.22 -17.26
C VAL A 61 0.48 -12.32 -18.75
N ARG A 62 1.11 -11.46 -19.57
CA ARG A 62 1.06 -11.53 -21.03
C ARG A 62 2.34 -12.18 -21.53
#